data_AF-A0A367IMR2-F1
#
_entry.id   AF-A0A367IMR2-F1
#
_cell.length_a   1.000
_cell.length_b   1.000
_cell.length_c   1.000
_cell.angle_alpha   90.00
_cell.angle_beta   90.00
_cell.angle_gamma   90.00
#
_symmetry.space_group_name_H-M   'P 1'
#
loop_
_entity.id
_entity.type
_entity.pdbx_description
1 polymer ?
#
loop_
_entity_poly.entity_id
_entity_poly.type
_entity_poly.pdbx_seq_one_letter_code
_entity_poly.pdbx_strand_id
1 'polypeptide(L)'
;DKTDIKAHAGVGYNWMIHHLASVDKKESDLAEWLFEKDVTLVAELCDDDFEQHILPYTGKFRGLYLHGINYNTTTLYTLPSAIVQRVALAFGLHITGFKTLDSIKEVKKFGEEMQLTGCFDGREIEGIVVRCKRDGNDFMFKIKNEQYMQYREYREVTKAVLKSDSNQTISFDSEKIVKYKYPKTQFYIDWLKIMINENPEWFTKYKEEKGIIFTRQQFEKYWQETGPVLSIQE
;
A
#
# COMPACT_ATOMS: atom_id res chain seq x y z
N ASP A 1 -7.42 6.15 -21.20
CA ASP A 1 -7.16 7.51 -21.67
C ASP A 1 -6.14 8.13 -20.73
N LYS A 2 -5.07 8.76 -21.23
CA LYS A 2 -4.03 9.38 -20.40
C LYS A 2 -4.49 10.71 -19.76
N THR A 3 -5.59 11.27 -20.23
CA THR A 3 -6.19 12.50 -19.71
C THR A 3 -7.22 12.26 -18.60
N ASP A 4 -7.59 11.00 -18.34
CA ASP A 4 -8.56 10.66 -17.31
C ASP A 4 -7.92 10.70 -15.92
N ILE A 5 -8.13 11.81 -15.21
CA ILE A 5 -7.62 12.04 -13.86
C ILE A 5 -8.28 11.19 -12.77
N LYS A 6 -9.30 10.39 -13.12
CA LYS A 6 -9.95 9.44 -12.19
C LYS A 6 -9.52 8.00 -12.45
N ALA A 7 -8.99 7.70 -13.64
CA ALA A 7 -8.46 6.38 -13.95
C ALA A 7 -7.03 6.22 -13.41
N HIS A 8 -6.75 5.06 -12.82
CA HIS A 8 -5.41 4.69 -12.34
C HIS A 8 -4.31 4.92 -13.38
N ALA A 9 -4.56 4.54 -14.63
CA ALA A 9 -3.61 4.73 -15.72
C ALA A 9 -3.36 6.21 -16.06
N GLY A 10 -4.39 7.06 -16.00
CA GLY A 10 -4.25 8.49 -16.27
C GLY A 10 -3.53 9.22 -15.12
N VAL A 11 -3.86 8.88 -13.87
CA VAL A 11 -3.16 9.40 -12.69
C VAL A 11 -1.69 8.96 -12.68
N GLY A 12 -1.43 7.69 -12.99
CA GLY A 12 -0.08 7.16 -13.13
C GLY A 12 0.70 7.87 -14.24
N TYR A 13 0.07 8.10 -15.41
CA TYR A 13 0.70 8.86 -16.49
C TYR A 13 1.05 10.29 -16.06
N ASN A 14 0.14 11.01 -15.40
CA ASN A 14 0.40 12.37 -14.92
C ASN A 14 1.55 12.41 -13.89
N TRP A 15 1.61 11.43 -12.99
CA TRP A 15 2.76 11.29 -12.10
C TRP A 15 4.05 10.99 -12.85
N MET A 16 4.02 10.14 -13.88
CA MET A 16 5.19 9.86 -14.70
C MET A 16 5.74 11.15 -15.34
N ILE A 17 4.87 11.99 -15.92
CA ILE A 17 5.28 13.28 -16.48
C ILE A 17 5.89 14.19 -15.41
N HIS A 18 5.32 14.22 -14.21
CA HIS A 18 5.87 14.98 -13.09
C HIS A 18 7.27 14.49 -12.65
N HIS A 19 7.46 13.17 -12.54
CA HIS A 19 8.75 12.56 -12.20
C HIS A 19 9.82 12.87 -13.25
N LEU A 20 9.50 12.69 -14.54
CA LEU A 20 10.43 12.98 -15.63
C LEU A 20 10.85 14.45 -15.65
N ALA A 21 9.90 15.38 -15.46
CA ALA A 21 10.19 16.81 -15.40
C ALA A 21 11.13 17.18 -14.24
N SER A 22 11.09 16.44 -13.12
CA SER A 22 11.99 16.68 -11.97
C SER A 22 13.48 16.39 -12.24
N VAL A 23 13.77 15.67 -13.33
CA VAL A 23 15.13 15.32 -13.77
C VAL A 23 15.41 15.78 -15.21
N ASP A 24 14.70 16.81 -15.68
CA ASP A 24 14.83 17.42 -17.00
C ASP A 24 14.68 16.41 -18.17
N LYS A 25 13.82 15.40 -18.00
CA LYS A 25 13.49 14.40 -19.03
C LYS A 25 12.10 14.59 -19.59
N LYS A 26 11.93 14.18 -20.84
CA LYS A 26 10.65 14.17 -21.56
C LYS A 26 10.10 12.74 -21.65
N GLU A 27 8.80 12.64 -21.94
CA GLU A 27 8.14 11.37 -22.24
C GLU A 27 8.85 10.59 -23.35
N SER A 28 9.33 11.28 -24.39
CA SER A 28 10.08 10.68 -25.50
C SER A 28 11.37 9.99 -25.05
N ASP A 29 12.08 10.57 -24.08
CA ASP A 29 13.37 10.03 -23.61
C ASP A 29 13.16 8.70 -22.88
N LEU A 30 12.09 8.60 -22.08
CA LEU A 30 11.72 7.35 -21.44
C LEU A 30 11.20 6.33 -22.46
N ALA A 31 10.35 6.75 -23.40
CA ALA A 31 9.79 5.87 -24.42
C ALA A 31 10.89 5.25 -25.30
N GLU A 32 11.85 6.06 -25.75
CA GLU A 32 13.01 5.61 -26.51
C GLU A 32 13.84 4.62 -25.70
N TRP A 33 14.17 4.94 -24.45
CA TRP A 33 14.92 4.04 -23.58
C TRP A 33 14.21 2.70 -23.35
N LEU A 34 12.89 2.71 -23.12
CA LEU A 34 12.12 1.49 -22.92
C LEU A 34 12.12 0.61 -24.16
N PHE A 35 11.96 1.23 -25.33
CA PHE A 35 11.99 0.55 -26.61
C PHE A 35 13.37 -0.04 -26.91
N GLU A 36 14.44 0.74 -26.74
CA GLU A 36 15.82 0.30 -26.96
C GLU A 36 16.25 -0.84 -26.04
N LYS A 37 15.81 -0.81 -24.78
CA LYS A 37 16.15 -1.87 -23.80
C LYS A 37 15.22 -3.08 -23.88
N ASP A 38 14.11 -2.95 -24.59
CA ASP A 38 13.03 -3.93 -24.68
C ASP A 38 12.56 -4.40 -23.28
N VAL A 39 12.22 -3.41 -22.44
CA VAL A 39 11.78 -3.64 -21.05
C VAL A 39 10.48 -2.92 -20.72
N THR A 40 9.80 -3.42 -19.70
CA THR A 40 8.64 -2.80 -19.04
C THR A 40 9.03 -2.35 -17.63
N LEU A 41 8.81 -1.08 -17.30
CA LEU A 41 8.87 -0.58 -15.92
C LEU A 41 7.60 -1.00 -15.16
N VAL A 42 7.77 -1.42 -13.90
CA VAL A 42 6.68 -1.78 -13.00
C VAL A 42 6.79 -0.92 -11.74
N ALA A 43 5.80 -0.05 -11.55
CA ALA A 43 5.76 0.90 -10.45
C ALA A 43 4.43 0.81 -9.69
N GLU A 44 4.50 1.14 -8.40
CA GLU A 44 3.34 1.28 -7.53
C GLU A 44 2.92 2.76 -7.52
N LEU A 45 1.65 3.05 -7.79
CA LEU A 45 1.09 4.39 -7.64
C LEU A 45 0.62 4.56 -6.19
N CYS A 46 1.31 5.42 -5.43
CA CYS A 46 0.96 5.72 -4.06
C CYS A 46 0.59 7.20 -3.92
N ASP A 47 -0.69 7.50 -3.74
CA ASP A 47 -1.19 8.88 -3.71
C ASP A 47 -2.49 8.98 -2.89
N ASP A 48 -2.40 9.44 -1.63
CA ASP A 48 -3.56 9.56 -0.74
C ASP A 48 -4.60 10.61 -1.20
N ASP A 49 -4.23 11.58 -2.05
CA ASP A 49 -5.18 12.54 -2.62
C ASP A 49 -5.97 11.90 -3.77
N PHE A 50 -5.39 10.90 -4.44
CA PHE A 50 -6.10 10.08 -5.42
C PHE A 50 -6.89 8.97 -4.73
N GLU A 51 -6.23 8.05 -4.02
CA GLU A 51 -6.84 6.86 -3.42
C GLU A 51 -6.07 6.49 -2.14
N GLN A 52 -6.73 6.51 -0.96
CA GLN A 52 -6.08 6.04 0.25
C GLN A 52 -6.15 4.52 0.33
N HIS A 53 -5.03 3.89 0.65
CA HIS A 53 -5.03 2.49 1.06
C HIS A 53 -4.99 2.39 2.58
N ILE A 54 -3.92 1.82 3.14
CA ILE A 54 -3.79 1.58 4.58
C ILE A 54 -2.64 2.40 5.18
N LEU A 55 -1.54 2.52 4.44
CA LEU A 55 -0.37 3.28 4.86
C LEU A 55 -0.38 4.65 4.19
N PRO A 56 0.00 5.72 4.91
CA PRO A 56 -0.04 7.07 4.36
C PRO A 56 1.07 7.32 3.35
N TYR A 57 0.67 7.96 2.25
CA TYR A 57 1.51 8.55 1.22
C TYR A 57 1.02 9.97 0.95
N THR A 58 1.55 10.94 1.70
CA THR A 58 1.19 12.36 1.62
C THR A 58 2.38 13.23 1.21
N GLY A 59 2.09 14.43 0.71
CA GLY A 59 3.11 15.42 0.33
C GLY A 59 4.16 14.83 -0.62
N LYS A 60 5.45 14.97 -0.26
CA LYS A 60 6.58 14.50 -1.07
C LYS A 60 6.67 12.99 -1.25
N PHE A 61 5.90 12.21 -0.48
CA PHE A 61 5.90 10.75 -0.58
C PHE A 61 4.91 10.23 -1.63
N ARG A 62 4.11 11.10 -2.24
CA ARG A 62 3.17 10.73 -3.30
C ARG A 62 3.89 10.50 -4.62
N GLY A 63 3.41 9.55 -5.42
CA GLY A 63 3.87 9.32 -6.78
C GLY A 63 4.11 7.85 -7.10
N LEU A 64 4.98 7.61 -8.08
CA LEU A 64 5.29 6.29 -8.60
C LEU A 64 6.56 5.75 -7.94
N TYR A 65 6.43 4.62 -7.24
CA TYR A 65 7.55 3.89 -6.67
C TYR A 65 7.97 2.79 -7.63
N LEU A 66 9.11 2.95 -8.30
CA LEU A 66 9.61 1.93 -9.20
C LEU A 66 10.12 0.74 -8.40
N HIS A 67 9.56 -0.44 -8.66
CA HIS A 67 9.99 -1.66 -7.99
C HIS A 67 10.41 -2.74 -8.98
N GLY A 68 9.97 -2.75 -10.23
CA GLY A 68 10.36 -3.79 -11.20
C GLY A 68 10.78 -3.22 -12.53
N ILE A 69 11.68 -3.94 -13.21
CA ILE A 69 11.97 -3.76 -14.63
C ILE A 69 12.10 -5.15 -15.21
N ASN A 70 11.25 -5.49 -16.17
CA ASN A 70 11.20 -6.81 -16.75
C ASN A 70 11.50 -6.73 -18.24
N TYR A 71 12.25 -7.67 -18.79
CA TYR A 71 12.38 -7.81 -20.23
C TYR A 71 11.05 -8.22 -20.85
N ASN A 72 10.76 -7.72 -22.05
CA ASN A 72 9.52 -8.01 -22.78
C ASN A 72 9.58 -9.40 -23.45
N THR A 73 9.77 -10.44 -22.65
CA THR A 73 9.80 -11.83 -23.10
C THR A 73 8.70 -12.64 -22.41
N THR A 74 8.41 -13.83 -22.93
CA THR A 74 7.40 -14.73 -22.35
C THR A 74 7.81 -15.34 -21.01
N THR A 75 9.12 -15.39 -20.73
CA THR A 75 9.66 -15.86 -19.46
C THR A 75 9.99 -14.66 -18.58
N LEU A 76 9.74 -14.77 -17.28
CA LEU A 76 10.10 -13.70 -16.35
C LEU A 76 11.63 -13.58 -16.27
N TYR A 77 12.15 -12.48 -16.80
CA TYR A 77 13.50 -12.00 -16.56
C TYR A 77 13.41 -10.59 -16.01
N THR A 78 13.78 -10.42 -14.74
CA THR A 78 13.68 -9.13 -14.04
C THR A 78 15.06 -8.59 -13.68
N LEU A 79 15.24 -7.28 -13.77
CA LEU A 79 16.51 -6.67 -13.42
C LEU A 79 16.75 -6.70 -11.89
N PRO A 80 18.02 -6.80 -11.45
CA PRO A 80 18.37 -6.72 -10.03
C PRO A 80 17.87 -5.43 -9.38
N SER A 81 17.39 -5.48 -8.14
CA SER A 81 16.83 -4.31 -7.44
C SER A 81 17.78 -3.10 -7.38
N ALA A 82 19.09 -3.33 -7.32
CA ALA A 82 20.09 -2.25 -7.37
C ALA A 82 20.05 -1.48 -8.71
N ILE A 83 19.81 -2.18 -9.83
CA ILE A 83 19.65 -1.54 -11.14
C ILE A 83 18.30 -0.82 -11.22
N VAL A 84 17.24 -1.44 -10.70
CA VAL A 84 15.91 -0.80 -10.62
C VAL A 84 15.99 0.54 -9.88
N GLN A 85 16.65 0.60 -8.72
CA GLN A 85 16.83 1.87 -8.00
C GLN A 85 17.59 2.93 -8.81
N ARG A 86 18.66 2.53 -9.51
CA ARG A 86 19.41 3.47 -10.36
C ARG A 86 18.54 4.03 -11.49
N VAL A 87 17.72 3.18 -12.11
CA VAL A 87 16.78 3.61 -13.16
C VAL A 87 15.69 4.51 -12.58
N ALA A 88 15.16 4.20 -11.38
CA ALA A 88 14.19 5.05 -10.69
C ALA A 88 14.74 6.48 -10.54
N LEU A 89 15.94 6.61 -9.98
CA LEU A 89 16.62 7.90 -9.83
C LEU A 89 16.88 8.59 -11.18
N ALA A 90 17.30 7.83 -12.20
CA ALA A 90 17.59 8.39 -13.52
C ALA A 90 16.34 8.97 -14.23
N PHE A 91 15.15 8.49 -13.92
CA PHE A 91 13.88 8.98 -14.47
C PHE A 91 13.02 9.74 -13.45
N GLY A 92 13.56 10.04 -12.27
CA GLY A 92 12.90 10.83 -11.24
C GLY A 92 11.84 10.09 -10.41
N LEU A 93 11.63 8.78 -10.63
CA LEU A 93 10.68 7.99 -9.84
C LEU A 93 11.17 7.79 -8.41
N HIS A 94 10.23 7.56 -7.48
CA HIS A 94 10.58 7.16 -6.12
C HIS A 94 11.26 5.80 -6.10
N ILE A 95 12.29 5.66 -5.26
CA ILE A 95 12.99 4.39 -5.06
C ILE A 95 12.19 3.46 -4.17
N THR A 96 12.24 2.17 -4.48
CA THR A 96 11.82 1.11 -3.56
C THR A 96 13.04 0.60 -2.81
N GLY A 97 13.06 0.71 -1.47
CA GLY A 97 14.14 0.20 -0.64
C GLY A 97 14.34 -1.31 -0.80
N PHE A 98 15.59 -1.78 -0.77
CA PHE A 98 15.89 -3.21 -0.79
C PHE A 98 17.07 -3.54 0.14
N LYS A 99 17.12 -4.81 0.56
CA LYS A 99 18.23 -5.40 1.29
C LYS A 99 18.55 -6.75 0.66
N THR A 100 19.84 -7.03 0.46
CA THR A 100 20.31 -8.35 0.04
C THR A 100 20.56 -9.19 1.28
N LEU A 101 20.05 -10.43 1.27
CA LEU A 101 20.26 -11.43 2.32
C LEU A 101 20.74 -12.70 1.63
N ASP A 102 21.73 -13.37 2.22
CA ASP A 102 22.46 -14.44 1.53
C ASP A 102 21.80 -15.83 1.72
N SER A 103 20.80 -15.92 2.60
CA SER A 103 20.11 -17.19 2.87
C SER A 103 18.62 -17.04 3.17
N ILE A 104 17.87 -18.11 2.91
CA ILE A 104 16.44 -18.19 3.28
C ILE A 104 16.23 -18.09 4.80
N LYS A 105 17.22 -18.49 5.61
CA LYS A 105 17.17 -18.36 7.08
C LYS A 105 17.17 -16.89 7.50
N GLU A 106 18.01 -16.07 6.86
CA GLU A 106 18.03 -14.63 7.09
C GLU A 106 16.75 -13.96 6.62
N VAL A 107 16.20 -14.36 5.47
CA VAL A 107 14.90 -13.87 4.99
C VAL A 107 13.79 -14.20 5.99
N LYS A 108 13.79 -15.42 6.55
CA LYS A 108 12.83 -15.82 7.57
C LYS A 108 12.96 -14.96 8.83
N LYS A 109 14.19 -14.79 9.34
CA LYS A 109 14.46 -13.95 10.52
C LYS A 109 14.02 -12.50 10.28
N PHE A 110 14.32 -11.94 9.12
CA PHE A 110 13.86 -10.60 8.75
C PHE A 110 12.32 -10.51 8.74
N GLY A 111 11.65 -11.54 8.20
CA GLY A 111 10.20 -11.63 8.21
C GLY A 111 9.62 -11.69 9.62
N GLU A 112 10.26 -12.42 10.54
CA GLU A 112 9.87 -12.51 11.96
C GLU A 112 10.06 -11.16 12.68
N GLU A 113 11.20 -10.49 12.49
CA GLU A 113 11.46 -9.15 13.04
C GLU A 113 10.44 -8.12 12.53
N MET A 114 10.12 -8.17 11.23
CA MET A 114 9.08 -7.33 10.63
C MET A 114 7.70 -7.55 11.26
N GLN A 115 7.35 -8.77 11.67
CA GLN A 115 6.06 -9.00 12.37
C GLN A 115 6.03 -8.33 13.74
N LEU A 116 7.18 -8.21 14.42
CA LEU A 116 7.28 -7.61 15.75
C LEU A 116 7.21 -6.08 15.70
N THR A 117 7.90 -5.46 14.74
CA THR A 117 8.02 -4.01 14.66
C THR A 117 6.95 -3.37 13.78
N GLY A 118 6.40 -4.13 12.83
CA GLY A 118 5.53 -3.63 11.77
C GLY A 118 6.21 -2.65 10.80
N CYS A 119 7.51 -2.42 10.95
CA CYS A 119 8.24 -1.33 10.32
C CYS A 119 9.56 -1.80 9.71
N PHE A 120 9.99 -1.11 8.65
CA PHE A 120 11.32 -1.21 8.08
C PHE A 120 11.90 0.19 7.92
N ASP A 121 13.14 0.40 8.38
CA ASP A 121 13.81 1.71 8.42
C ASP A 121 12.95 2.84 9.00
N GLY A 122 12.24 2.54 10.09
CA GLY A 122 11.39 3.50 10.81
C GLY A 122 10.07 3.85 10.11
N ARG A 123 9.71 3.18 9.01
CA ARG A 123 8.43 3.36 8.32
C ARG A 123 7.57 2.09 8.41
N GLU A 124 6.28 2.25 8.68
CA GLU A 124 5.31 1.14 8.55
C GLU A 124 5.38 0.53 7.15
N ILE A 125 5.34 -0.80 7.07
CA ILE A 125 5.31 -1.51 5.79
C ILE A 125 4.20 -2.55 5.74
N GLU A 126 3.61 -2.72 4.56
CA GLU A 126 2.64 -3.77 4.27
C GLU A 126 3.28 -5.17 4.35
N GLY A 127 4.56 -5.23 4.04
CA GLY A 127 5.33 -6.45 3.93
C GLY A 127 6.48 -6.28 2.94
N ILE A 128 7.05 -7.40 2.55
CA ILE A 128 8.17 -7.44 1.60
C ILE A 128 7.88 -8.40 0.44
N VAL A 129 8.51 -8.10 -0.70
CA VAL A 129 8.60 -9.02 -1.84
C VAL A 129 10.02 -9.56 -1.88
N VAL A 130 10.17 -10.85 -1.61
CA VAL A 130 11.45 -11.55 -1.72
C VAL A 130 11.64 -11.92 -3.19
N ARG A 131 12.80 -11.57 -3.75
CA ARG A 131 13.22 -11.96 -5.11
C ARG A 131 14.40 -12.90 -5.00
N CYS A 132 14.32 -14.04 -5.66
CA CYS A 132 15.37 -15.04 -5.67
C CYS A 132 15.35 -15.84 -6.98
N LYS A 133 16.22 -16.85 -7.06
CA LYS A 133 16.14 -17.87 -8.10
C LYS A 133 15.52 -19.13 -7.54
N ARG A 134 14.63 -19.76 -8.31
CA ARG A 134 14.09 -21.09 -8.04
C ARG A 134 14.24 -21.92 -9.30
N ASP A 135 14.96 -23.04 -9.21
CA ASP A 135 15.25 -23.91 -10.35
C ASP A 135 15.86 -23.15 -11.54
N GLY A 136 16.74 -22.18 -11.25
CA GLY A 136 17.41 -21.32 -12.24
C GLY A 136 16.59 -20.12 -12.73
N ASN A 137 15.29 -20.05 -12.43
CA ASN A 137 14.39 -19.01 -12.93
C ASN A 137 14.18 -17.89 -11.90
N ASP A 138 13.88 -16.67 -12.37
CA ASP A 138 13.44 -15.60 -11.46
C ASP A 138 12.16 -16.01 -10.74
N PHE A 139 12.18 -15.88 -9.42
CA PHE A 139 11.07 -16.24 -8.56
C PHE A 139 10.85 -15.14 -7.52
N MET A 140 9.58 -14.89 -7.22
CA MET A 140 9.19 -13.94 -6.20
C MET A 140 8.12 -14.52 -5.29
N PHE A 141 8.21 -14.20 -4.01
CA PHE A 141 7.13 -14.47 -3.06
C PHE A 141 7.01 -13.31 -2.07
N LYS A 142 5.85 -13.22 -1.41
CA LYS A 142 5.53 -12.11 -0.51
C LYS A 142 5.52 -12.61 0.93
N ILE A 143 6.04 -11.80 1.84
CA ILE A 143 5.82 -11.95 3.29
C ILE A 143 5.04 -10.71 3.71
N LYS A 144 3.81 -10.91 4.19
CA LYS A 144 2.92 -9.81 4.61
C LYS A 144 3.02 -9.58 6.11
N ASN A 145 2.89 -8.33 6.51
CA ASN A 145 2.82 -7.92 7.91
C ASN A 145 1.40 -8.15 8.45
N GLU A 146 1.25 -8.93 9.52
CA GLU A 146 -0.06 -9.25 10.10
C GLU A 146 -0.78 -8.01 10.67
N GLN A 147 -0.04 -7.02 11.20
CA GLN A 147 -0.63 -5.76 11.66
C GLN A 147 -1.26 -4.99 10.48
N TYR A 148 -0.56 -4.94 9.35
CA TYR A 148 -1.14 -4.36 8.12
C TYR A 148 -2.38 -5.13 7.67
N MET A 149 -2.35 -6.46 7.72
CA MET A 149 -3.50 -7.29 7.32
C MET A 149 -4.72 -7.06 8.23
N GLN A 150 -4.50 -6.82 9.51
CA GLN A 150 -5.55 -6.40 10.44
C GLN A 150 -6.12 -5.03 10.07
N TYR A 151 -5.28 -4.05 9.73
CA TYR A 151 -5.74 -2.73 9.27
C TYR A 151 -6.51 -2.81 7.94
N ARG A 152 -6.09 -3.69 7.03
CA ARG A 152 -6.85 -3.98 5.81
C ARG A 152 -8.21 -4.56 6.14
N GLU A 153 -8.28 -5.48 7.10
CA GLU A 153 -9.56 -6.03 7.56
C GLU A 153 -10.48 -4.94 8.13
N TYR A 154 -9.95 -3.96 8.88
CA TYR A 154 -10.73 -2.80 9.33
C TYR A 154 -11.35 -2.03 8.16
N ARG A 155 -10.57 -1.75 7.11
CA ARG A 155 -11.07 -1.08 5.90
C ARG A 155 -12.22 -1.86 5.26
N GLU A 156 -12.03 -3.16 5.04
CA GLU A 156 -13.03 -4.00 4.36
C GLU A 156 -14.30 -4.15 5.19
N VAL A 157 -14.16 -4.31 6.51
CA VAL A 157 -15.29 -4.34 7.45
C VAL A 157 -16.06 -3.03 7.40
N THR A 158 -15.38 -1.89 7.47
CA THR A 158 -16.02 -0.56 7.41
C THR A 158 -16.77 -0.36 6.11
N LYS A 159 -16.16 -0.69 4.96
CA LYS A 159 -16.86 -0.64 3.67
C LYS A 159 -18.11 -1.53 3.64
N ALA A 160 -18.04 -2.71 4.24
CA ALA A 160 -19.12 -3.68 4.22
C ALA A 160 -20.32 -3.23 5.06
N VAL A 161 -20.10 -2.60 6.22
CA VAL A 161 -21.16 -2.15 7.14
C VAL A 161 -21.65 -0.73 6.87
N LEU A 162 -20.95 0.05 6.06
CA LEU A 162 -21.36 1.41 5.72
C LEU A 162 -22.51 1.42 4.70
N LYS A 163 -23.66 1.95 5.15
CA LYS A 163 -24.81 2.27 4.29
C LYS A 163 -24.86 3.78 4.06
N SER A 164 -25.09 4.15 2.80
CA SER A 164 -25.42 5.52 2.40
C SER A 164 -26.79 5.46 1.75
N ASP A 165 -27.73 6.29 2.22
CA ASP A 165 -29.02 6.44 1.55
C ASP A 165 -28.95 7.44 0.38
N SER A 166 -30.09 7.66 -0.28
CA SER A 166 -30.21 8.61 -1.40
C SER A 166 -29.93 10.07 -1.01
N ASN A 167 -30.00 10.39 0.28
CA ASN A 167 -29.70 11.70 0.84
C ASN A 167 -28.24 11.80 1.33
N GLN A 168 -27.40 10.79 1.04
CA GLN A 168 -26.02 10.66 1.51
C GLN A 168 -25.89 10.59 3.04
N THR A 169 -26.96 10.22 3.74
CA THR A 169 -26.91 9.96 5.17
C THR A 169 -26.15 8.66 5.40
N ILE A 170 -25.09 8.75 6.20
CA ILE A 170 -24.27 7.58 6.56
C ILE A 170 -24.85 6.91 7.79
N SER A 171 -24.95 5.58 7.76
CA SER A 171 -25.40 4.76 8.88
C SER A 171 -24.70 3.40 8.90
N PHE A 172 -24.72 2.76 10.08
CA PHE A 172 -24.22 1.40 10.26
C PHE A 172 -25.31 0.40 9.87
N ASP A 173 -25.00 -0.53 8.98
CA ASP A 173 -25.86 -1.64 8.62
C ASP A 173 -25.78 -2.77 9.66
N SER A 174 -26.74 -2.77 10.60
CA SER A 174 -26.81 -3.77 11.69
C SER A 174 -27.17 -5.17 11.20
N GLU A 175 -27.72 -5.32 10.00
CA GLU A 175 -28.08 -6.62 9.42
C GLU A 175 -26.88 -7.26 8.72
N LYS A 176 -25.84 -6.48 8.40
CA LYS A 176 -24.64 -6.97 7.74
C LYS A 176 -23.77 -7.80 8.68
N ILE A 177 -23.74 -9.11 8.45
CA ILE A 177 -22.79 -10.00 9.09
C ILE A 177 -21.45 -9.92 8.36
N VAL A 178 -20.45 -9.36 9.03
CA VAL A 178 -19.05 -9.31 8.57
C VAL A 178 -18.24 -10.44 9.16
N LYS A 179 -17.45 -11.13 8.33
CA LYS A 179 -16.47 -12.10 8.77
C LYS A 179 -15.14 -11.40 8.98
N TYR A 180 -14.46 -11.71 10.07
CA TYR A 180 -13.15 -11.17 10.39
C TYR A 180 -12.28 -12.26 11.04
N LYS A 181 -10.96 -12.15 10.84
CA LYS A 181 -9.94 -13.09 11.33
C LYS A 181 -9.34 -12.61 12.64
N TYR A 182 -9.13 -11.30 12.80
CA TYR A 182 -8.38 -10.77 13.93
C TYR A 182 -9.30 -10.47 15.13
N PRO A 183 -8.98 -10.95 16.34
CA PRO A 183 -9.83 -10.73 17.52
C PRO A 183 -10.09 -9.24 17.81
N LYS A 184 -9.08 -8.39 17.59
CA LYS A 184 -9.21 -6.93 17.76
C LYS A 184 -10.28 -6.30 16.85
N THR A 185 -10.63 -6.94 15.74
CA THR A 185 -11.65 -6.47 14.81
C THR A 185 -13.05 -6.43 15.42
N GLN A 186 -13.36 -7.29 16.40
CA GLN A 186 -14.64 -7.20 17.10
C GLN A 186 -14.78 -5.88 17.86
N PHE A 187 -13.74 -5.49 18.60
CA PHE A 187 -13.71 -4.21 19.30
C PHE A 187 -13.73 -3.01 18.34
N TYR A 188 -13.07 -3.15 17.18
CA TYR A 188 -13.15 -2.16 16.11
C TYR A 188 -14.58 -1.97 15.62
N ILE A 189 -15.32 -3.06 15.37
CA ILE A 189 -16.72 -3.01 14.91
C ILE A 189 -17.60 -2.31 15.95
N ASP A 190 -17.44 -2.62 17.22
CA ASP A 190 -18.26 -2.02 18.28
C ASP A 190 -17.96 -0.54 18.47
N TRP A 191 -16.69 -0.13 18.39
CA TRP A 191 -16.28 1.27 18.33
C TRP A 191 -16.83 1.97 17.07
N LEU A 192 -16.75 1.32 15.91
CA LEU A 192 -17.19 1.86 14.63
C LEU A 192 -18.68 2.17 14.61
N LYS A 193 -19.53 1.31 15.21
CA LYS A 193 -20.97 1.56 15.36
C LYS A 193 -21.27 2.88 16.06
N ILE A 194 -20.51 3.20 17.12
CA ILE A 194 -20.65 4.44 17.87
C ILE A 194 -20.18 5.62 17.01
N MET A 195 -18.98 5.50 16.42
CA MET A 195 -18.38 6.59 15.64
C MET A 195 -19.16 6.96 14.38
N ILE A 196 -19.79 6.00 13.70
CA ILE A 196 -20.65 6.31 12.54
C ILE A 196 -21.85 7.17 12.94
N ASN A 197 -22.41 6.96 14.13
CA ASN A 197 -23.54 7.76 14.62
C ASN A 197 -23.10 9.14 15.13
N GLU A 198 -21.97 9.20 15.84
CA GLU A 198 -21.48 10.44 16.46
C GLU A 198 -20.72 11.34 15.49
N ASN A 199 -20.00 10.76 14.52
CA ASN A 199 -19.13 11.45 13.57
C ASN A 199 -19.35 10.95 12.13
N PRO A 200 -20.58 11.04 11.58
CA PRO A 200 -20.90 10.49 10.25
C PRO A 200 -20.06 11.10 9.13
N GLU A 201 -19.54 12.32 9.31
CA GLU A 201 -18.72 13.05 8.33
C GLU A 201 -17.37 12.37 8.04
N TRP A 202 -16.86 11.54 8.96
CA TRP A 202 -15.61 10.78 8.74
C TRP A 202 -15.76 9.75 7.61
N PHE A 203 -17.00 9.34 7.34
CA PHE A 203 -17.32 8.18 6.51
C PHE A 203 -17.99 8.55 5.18
N THR A 204 -18.35 9.82 4.97
CA THR A 204 -19.06 10.29 3.77
C THR A 204 -18.35 9.89 2.47
N LYS A 205 -17.01 9.96 2.46
CA LYS A 205 -16.19 9.61 1.29
C LYS A 205 -15.46 8.27 1.43
N TYR A 206 -15.84 7.43 2.39
CA TYR A 206 -15.15 6.17 2.66
C TYR A 206 -15.20 5.19 1.48
N LYS A 207 -16.33 5.16 0.77
CA LYS A 207 -16.48 4.35 -0.46
C LYS A 207 -15.71 4.90 -1.67
N GLU A 208 -15.24 6.15 -1.57
CA GLU A 208 -14.32 6.77 -2.54
C GLU A 208 -12.86 6.65 -2.06
N GLU A 209 -12.59 5.70 -1.17
CA GLU A 209 -11.25 5.43 -0.61
C GLU A 209 -10.65 6.65 0.12
N LYS A 210 -11.48 7.40 0.87
CA LYS A 210 -11.05 8.53 1.71
C LYS A 210 -11.46 8.35 3.17
N GLY A 211 -10.60 8.79 4.09
CA GLY A 211 -10.83 8.68 5.53
C GLY A 211 -10.37 7.36 6.13
N ILE A 212 -9.93 6.39 5.32
CA ILE A 212 -9.50 5.06 5.78
C ILE A 212 -8.37 5.15 6.80
N ILE A 213 -7.32 5.90 6.46
CA ILE A 213 -6.13 6.05 7.31
C ILE A 213 -6.52 6.76 8.61
N PHE A 214 -7.35 7.80 8.50
CA PHE A 214 -7.80 8.57 9.64
C PHE A 214 -8.65 7.73 10.60
N THR A 215 -9.68 7.03 10.10
CA THR A 215 -10.53 6.15 10.91
C THR A 215 -9.71 5.09 11.63
N ARG A 216 -8.75 4.45 10.94
CA ARG A 216 -7.81 3.50 11.57
C ARG A 216 -7.05 4.17 12.71
N GLN A 217 -6.45 5.32 12.48
CA GLN A 217 -5.65 6.03 13.49
C GLN A 217 -6.48 6.44 14.70
N GLN A 218 -7.72 6.87 14.51
CA GLN A 218 -8.62 7.21 15.62
C GLN A 218 -8.95 5.97 16.46
N PHE A 219 -9.21 4.83 15.84
CA PHE A 219 -9.42 3.60 16.58
C PHE A 219 -8.17 3.14 17.33
N GLU A 220 -6.99 3.17 16.70
CA GLU A 220 -5.75 2.77 17.35
C GLU A 220 -5.44 3.66 18.57
N LYS A 221 -5.70 4.96 18.47
CA LYS A 221 -5.60 5.89 19.60
C LYS A 221 -6.58 5.54 20.71
N TYR A 222 -7.87 5.37 20.37
CA TYR A 222 -8.90 4.95 21.33
C TYR A 222 -8.53 3.64 22.04
N TRP A 223 -8.02 2.66 21.29
CA TRP A 223 -7.61 1.37 21.81
C TRP A 223 -6.41 1.46 22.75
N GLN A 224 -5.46 2.35 22.49
CA GLN A 224 -4.34 2.59 23.40
C GLN A 224 -4.81 3.21 24.73
N GLU A 225 -5.84 4.06 24.69
CA GLU A 225 -6.36 4.77 25.87
C GLU A 225 -7.34 3.92 26.71
N THR A 226 -8.11 3.02 26.07
CA THR A 226 -9.26 2.32 26.69
C THR A 226 -9.23 0.81 26.54
N GLY A 227 -8.34 0.28 25.72
CA GLY A 227 -8.23 -1.16 25.48
C GLY A 227 -7.88 -1.92 26.75
N PRO A 228 -8.27 -3.20 26.85
CA PRO A 228 -7.82 -4.05 27.94
C PRO A 228 -6.30 -4.04 27.96
N VAL A 229 -5.71 -3.70 29.13
CA VAL A 229 -4.28 -3.85 29.35
C VAL A 229 -3.98 -5.32 29.15
N LEU A 230 -3.38 -5.67 28.01
CA LEU A 230 -2.74 -6.95 27.85
C LEU A 230 -1.56 -6.92 28.80
N SER A 231 -1.75 -7.45 30.01
CA SER A 231 -0.65 -7.78 30.89
C SER A 231 0.26 -8.71 30.10
N ILE A 232 1.38 -8.18 29.62
CA ILE A 232 2.47 -8.98 29.10
C ILE A 232 2.92 -9.81 30.30
N GLN A 233 2.53 -11.08 30.34
CA GLN A 233 3.14 -12.04 31.24
C GLN A 233 4.57 -12.22 30.73
N GLU A 234 5.54 -11.83 31.56
CA GLU A 234 6.97 -12.07 31.40
C GLU A 234 7.29 -13.56 31.18
#